data_AF-A0A7S2AQG1-F1
#
_entry.id   AF-A0A7S2AQG1-F1
#
_cell.length_a   1.000
_cell.length_b   1.000
_cell.length_c   1.000
_cell.angle_alpha   90.00
_cell.angle_beta   90.00
_cell.angle_gamma   90.00
#
_symmetry.space_group_name_H-M   'P 1'
#
loop_
_entity.id
_entity.type
_entity.pdbx_description
1 polymer ?
#
loop_
_entity_poly.entity_id
_entity_poly.type
_entity_poly.pdbx_seq_one_letter_code
_entity_poly.pdbx_strand_id
1 'polypeptide(L)'
;AICSMRAELMLARMLERVPRGSLQLRDYFYLCSSPLNMREPCHLGALLSYASQMARGEPVMPGLSMPPQGWAPRTESDLMKLELLHKQIGIYMWLSGRFGDDKFPRREECDETASRVAELMNDAIKSSGRLRAHHRPASRG
;
A
#
# COMPACT_ATOMS: atom_id res chain seq x y z
N ALA A 1 -24.60 12.49 9.86
CA ALA A 1 -23.93 11.47 10.70
C ALA A 1 -22.45 11.79 10.74
N ILE A 2 -21.83 11.80 11.92
CA ILE A 2 -20.37 11.95 12.05
C ILE A 2 -19.75 10.59 11.66
N CYS A 3 -18.86 10.57 10.66
CA CYS A 3 -18.18 9.36 10.23
C CYS A 3 -17.38 8.75 11.39
N SER A 4 -17.32 7.43 11.47
CA SER A 4 -16.60 6.71 12.52
C SER A 4 -15.08 6.96 12.41
N MET A 5 -14.56 7.95 13.14
CA MET A 5 -13.12 8.33 13.18
C MET A 5 -12.23 7.35 13.98
N ARG A 6 -12.63 6.08 14.08
CA ARG A 6 -11.97 5.11 14.96
C ARG A 6 -10.58 4.74 14.47
N ALA A 7 -10.37 4.76 13.15
CA ALA A 7 -9.11 4.42 12.52
C ALA A 7 -8.07 5.53 12.68
N GLU A 8 -8.53 6.75 12.43
CA GLU A 8 -7.79 7.99 12.54
C GLU A 8 -7.31 8.21 13.97
N LEU A 9 -8.16 7.91 14.98
CA LEU A 9 -7.78 7.99 16.39
C LEU A 9 -6.71 6.96 16.79
N MET A 10 -6.77 5.73 16.25
CA MET A 10 -5.73 4.73 16.49
C MET A 10 -4.40 5.14 15.86
N LEU A 11 -4.44 5.64 14.63
CA LEU A 11 -3.27 6.17 13.94
C LEU A 11 -2.66 7.36 14.65
N ALA A 12 -3.49 8.31 15.10
CA ALA A 12 -3.03 9.46 15.87
C ALA A 12 -2.24 9.01 17.11
N ARG A 13 -2.76 8.07 17.89
CA ARG A 13 -2.08 7.51 19.07
C ARG A 13 -0.77 6.80 18.73
N MET A 14 -0.70 6.11 17.59
CA MET A 14 0.53 5.46 17.14
C MET A 14 1.58 6.50 16.73
N LEU A 15 1.16 7.55 16.02
CA LEU A 15 2.01 8.64 15.57
C LEU A 15 2.49 9.55 16.70
N GLU A 16 1.75 9.65 17.81
CA GLU A 16 2.20 10.36 19.02
C GLU A 16 3.51 9.82 19.62
N ARG A 17 3.88 8.57 19.27
CA ARG A 17 5.15 7.94 19.69
C ARG A 17 6.33 8.34 18.80
N VAL A 18 6.08 8.93 17.64
CA VAL A 18 7.12 9.54 16.81
C VAL A 18 7.54 10.84 17.50
N PRO A 19 8.86 11.13 17.70
CA PRO A 19 9.30 12.33 18.38
C PRO A 19 8.64 13.58 17.78
N ARG A 20 7.90 14.34 18.60
CA ARG A 20 7.02 15.45 18.17
C ARG A 20 7.78 16.70 17.66
N GLY A 21 9.06 16.58 17.28
CA GLY A 21 9.94 17.72 17.00
C GLY A 21 9.81 18.34 15.61
N SER A 22 9.01 17.78 14.70
CA SER A 22 9.20 18.07 13.27
C SER A 22 7.99 17.83 12.36
N LEU A 23 6.97 17.10 12.82
CA LEU A 23 5.70 16.98 12.08
C LEU A 23 4.74 18.09 12.49
N GLN A 24 4.23 18.82 11.51
CA GLN A 24 3.19 19.84 11.68
C GLN A 24 1.82 19.18 11.85
N LEU A 25 0.84 19.91 12.41
CA LEU A 25 -0.55 19.43 12.52
C LEU A 25 -1.11 18.97 11.16
N ARG A 26 -0.75 19.68 10.09
CA ARG A 26 -1.09 19.34 8.70
C ARG A 26 -0.55 17.96 8.30
N ASP A 27 0.65 17.60 8.76
CA ASP A 27 1.27 16.32 8.44
C ASP A 27 0.51 15.18 9.10
N TYR A 28 0.19 15.32 10.39
CA TYR A 28 -0.65 14.35 11.11
C TYR A 28 -2.03 14.19 10.47
N PHE A 29 -2.67 15.28 10.07
CA PHE A 29 -3.97 15.21 9.41
C PHE A 29 -3.92 14.34 8.14
N TYR A 30 -2.91 14.55 7.29
CA TYR A 30 -2.77 13.74 6.08
C TYR A 30 -2.37 12.30 6.38
N LEU A 31 -1.43 12.06 7.28
CA LEU A 31 -1.04 10.70 7.66
C LEU A 31 -2.26 9.90 8.18
N CYS A 32 -3.05 10.49 9.08
CA CYS A 32 -4.26 9.86 9.62
C CYS A 32 -5.38 9.68 8.58
N SER A 33 -5.44 10.55 7.57
CA SER A 33 -6.45 10.50 6.50
C SER A 33 -6.02 9.68 5.29
N SER A 34 -4.82 9.08 5.33
CA SER A 34 -4.32 8.25 4.22
C SER A 34 -5.20 6.99 4.04
N PRO A 35 -5.31 6.44 2.81
CA PRO A 35 -6.18 5.31 2.48
C PRO A 35 -5.59 3.97 2.99
N LEU A 36 -5.33 3.89 4.28
CA LEU A 36 -4.65 2.80 4.94
C LEU A 36 -5.62 1.66 5.34
N ASN A 37 -5.23 0.42 5.06
CA ASN A 37 -5.88 -0.73 5.69
C ASN A 37 -5.20 -1.04 7.03
N MET A 38 -5.81 -0.62 8.15
CA MET A 38 -5.27 -0.88 9.49
C MET A 38 -5.22 -2.37 9.89
N ARG A 39 -5.86 -3.27 9.15
CA ARG A 39 -5.78 -4.71 9.42
C ARG A 39 -4.45 -5.30 8.95
N GLU A 40 -3.74 -4.62 8.06
CA GLU A 40 -2.49 -5.09 7.47
C GLU A 40 -1.28 -4.48 8.20
N PRO A 41 -0.52 -5.28 8.97
CA PRO A 41 0.63 -4.76 9.72
C PRO A 41 1.70 -4.15 8.82
N CYS A 42 1.86 -4.65 7.59
CA CYS A 42 2.83 -4.11 6.64
C CYS A 42 2.49 -2.67 6.22
N HIS A 43 1.21 -2.35 6.03
CA HIS A 43 0.78 -1.01 5.67
C HIS A 43 0.95 -0.04 6.84
N LEU A 44 0.64 -0.48 8.06
CA LEU A 44 0.90 0.29 9.28
C LEU A 44 2.40 0.57 9.45
N GLY A 45 3.24 -0.45 9.26
CA GLY A 45 4.70 -0.32 9.31
C GLY A 45 5.24 0.66 8.27
N ALA A 46 4.74 0.60 7.03
CA ALA A 46 5.09 1.55 5.98
C ALA A 46 4.72 2.99 6.36
N LEU A 47 3.48 3.23 6.83
CA LEU A 47 3.04 4.57 7.23
C LEU A 47 3.87 5.14 8.40
N LEU A 48 4.21 4.32 9.40
CA LEU A 48 5.07 4.73 10.51
C LEU A 48 6.50 5.04 10.03
N SER A 49 7.03 4.26 9.08
CA SER A 49 8.32 4.53 8.46
C SER A 49 8.31 5.87 7.71
N TYR A 50 7.25 6.15 6.95
CA TYR A 50 7.09 7.43 6.26
C TYR A 50 7.02 8.60 7.24
N ALA A 51 6.19 8.49 8.28
CA ALA A 51 6.09 9.50 9.33
C ALA A 51 7.44 9.76 10.01
N SER A 52 8.22 8.70 10.26
CA SER A 52 9.55 8.81 10.86
C SER A 52 10.58 9.48 9.95
N GLN A 53 10.55 9.21 8.64
CA GLN A 53 11.39 9.89 7.64
C GLN A 53 11.02 11.37 7.53
N MET A 54 9.71 11.67 7.43
CA MET A 54 9.20 13.04 7.45
C MET A 54 9.61 13.80 8.71
N ALA A 55 9.54 13.16 9.88
CA ALA A 55 9.97 13.74 11.15
C ALA A 55 11.50 13.96 11.20
N ARG A 56 12.30 13.23 10.44
CA ARG A 56 13.76 13.50 10.34
C ARG A 56 14.09 14.53 9.27
N GLY A 57 13.10 15.04 8.53
CA GLY A 57 13.32 15.91 7.38
C GLY A 57 13.98 15.18 6.20
N GLU A 58 13.91 13.85 6.17
CA GLU A 58 14.48 13.03 5.11
C GLU A 58 13.47 12.81 3.98
N PRO A 59 13.94 12.63 2.72
CA PRO A 59 13.09 12.17 1.64
C PRO A 59 12.45 10.83 1.99
N VAL A 60 11.14 10.72 1.76
CA VAL A 60 10.38 9.52 2.08
C VAL A 60 10.59 8.50 0.96
N MET A 61 11.17 7.36 1.31
CA MET A 61 11.37 6.24 0.40
C MET A 61 10.21 5.24 0.50
N PRO A 62 9.76 4.65 -0.61
CA PRO A 62 8.53 3.86 -0.64
C PRO A 62 8.66 2.47 0.00
N GLY A 63 9.87 1.98 0.27
CA GLY A 63 10.10 0.73 0.99
C GLY A 63 9.44 -0.49 0.33
N LEU A 64 9.40 -0.51 -1.01
CA LEU A 64 8.73 -1.53 -1.80
C LEU A 64 9.69 -2.68 -2.12
N SER A 65 9.16 -3.90 -2.16
CA SER A 65 9.86 -5.05 -2.74
C SER A 65 9.21 -5.38 -4.07
N MET A 66 9.92 -5.08 -5.15
CA MET A 66 9.44 -5.32 -6.51
C MET A 66 9.42 -6.82 -6.83
N PRO A 67 8.38 -7.31 -7.51
CA PRO A 67 8.44 -8.63 -8.12
C PRO A 67 9.62 -8.68 -9.11
N PRO A 68 10.43 -9.75 -9.12
CA PRO A 68 11.51 -9.90 -10.08
C PRO A 68 11.00 -9.81 -11.52
N GLN A 69 11.84 -9.32 -12.43
CA GLN A 69 11.51 -9.30 -13.84
C GLN A 69 11.19 -10.72 -14.35
N GLY A 70 10.10 -10.85 -15.11
CA GLY A 70 9.63 -12.15 -15.63
C GLY A 70 8.92 -13.04 -14.61
N TRP A 71 8.76 -12.59 -13.35
CA TRP A 71 7.96 -13.30 -12.38
C TRP A 71 6.46 -13.15 -12.67
N ALA A 72 5.70 -14.23 -12.45
CA ALA A 72 4.25 -14.26 -12.57
C ALA A 72 3.66 -14.94 -11.33
N PRO A 73 2.58 -14.40 -10.74
CA PRO A 73 1.90 -15.02 -9.60
C PRO A 73 1.29 -16.36 -10.01
N ARG A 74 1.50 -17.41 -9.20
CA ARG A 74 0.99 -18.76 -9.49
C ARG A 74 0.01 -19.27 -8.45
N THR A 75 -0.02 -18.62 -7.29
CA THR A 75 -0.85 -19.00 -6.15
C THR A 75 -1.74 -17.85 -5.71
N GLU A 76 -2.79 -18.16 -4.95
CA GLU A 76 -3.62 -17.14 -4.30
C GLU A 76 -2.79 -16.27 -3.34
N SER A 77 -1.82 -16.85 -2.65
CA SER A 77 -0.91 -16.12 -1.78
C SER A 77 -0.04 -15.12 -2.55
N ASP A 78 0.34 -15.43 -3.79
CA ASP A 78 1.07 -14.49 -4.65
C ASP A 78 0.20 -13.30 -5.07
N LEU A 79 -1.08 -13.55 -5.38
CA LEU A 79 -2.06 -12.51 -5.64
C LEU A 79 -2.28 -11.61 -4.42
N MET A 80 -2.39 -12.20 -3.23
CA MET A 80 -2.48 -11.43 -1.97
C MET A 80 -1.25 -10.55 -1.77
N LYS A 81 -0.03 -11.05 -2.04
CA LYS A 81 1.19 -10.23 -1.95
C LYS A 81 1.18 -9.05 -2.92
N LEU A 82 0.73 -9.28 -4.17
CA LEU A 82 0.58 -8.20 -5.16
C LEU A 82 -0.47 -7.17 -4.73
N GLU A 83 -1.59 -7.61 -4.16
CA GLU A 83 -2.62 -6.70 -3.63
C GLU A 83 -2.09 -5.87 -2.46
N LEU A 84 -1.35 -6.48 -1.53
CA LEU A 84 -0.72 -5.77 -0.42
C LEU A 84 0.28 -4.73 -0.93
N LEU A 85 1.12 -5.10 -1.91
CA LEU A 85 2.07 -4.18 -2.53
C LEU A 85 1.36 -3.01 -3.22
N HIS A 86 0.32 -3.29 -4.03
CA HIS A 86 -0.47 -2.26 -4.71
C HIS A 86 -1.10 -1.26 -3.75
N LYS A 87 -1.66 -1.75 -2.64
CA LYS A 87 -2.24 -0.88 -1.58
C LYS A 87 -1.18 -0.05 -0.87
N GLN A 88 0.00 -0.63 -0.58
CA GLN A 88 1.12 0.12 0.02
C GLN A 88 1.59 1.26 -0.89
N ILE A 89 1.67 1.00 -2.20
CA ILE A 89 1.99 2.03 -3.21
C ILE A 89 0.91 3.12 -3.21
N GLY A 90 -0.36 2.75 -3.12
CA GLY A 90 -1.47 3.70 -3.03
C GLY A 90 -1.32 4.68 -1.87
N ILE A 91 -0.82 4.23 -0.70
CA ILE A 91 -0.55 5.10 0.45
C ILE A 91 0.58 6.09 0.11
N TYR A 92 1.67 5.60 -0.46
CA TYR A 92 2.81 6.44 -0.86
C TYR A 92 2.40 7.50 -1.89
N MET A 93 1.66 7.09 -2.93
CA MET A 93 1.17 7.98 -3.99
C MET A 93 0.17 9.01 -3.48
N TRP A 94 -0.67 8.64 -2.52
CA TRP A 94 -1.60 9.56 -1.90
C TRP A 94 -0.87 10.64 -1.09
N LEU A 95 0.20 10.27 -0.38
CA LEU A 95 1.03 11.21 0.38
C LEU A 95 1.87 12.10 -0.55
N SER A 96 2.48 11.53 -1.59
CA SER A 96 3.29 12.29 -2.55
C SER A 96 2.48 13.40 -3.22
N GLY A 97 1.23 13.14 -3.60
CA GLY A 97 0.31 14.15 -4.15
C GLY A 97 -0.01 15.33 -3.21
N ARG A 98 0.31 15.24 -1.91
CA ARG A 98 0.06 16.30 -0.90
C ARG A 98 1.33 17.03 -0.47
N PHE A 99 2.45 16.34 -0.51
CA PHE A 99 3.73 16.80 0.00
C PHE A 99 4.73 17.19 -1.09
N GLY A 100 4.48 16.80 -2.34
CA GLY A 100 5.34 17.11 -3.47
C GLY A 100 6.46 16.09 -3.68
N ASP A 101 7.08 16.18 -4.86
CA ASP A 101 8.13 15.26 -5.31
C ASP A 101 9.48 15.52 -4.60
N ASP A 102 9.68 16.70 -4.00
CA ASP A 102 10.83 17.01 -3.16
C ASP A 102 10.88 16.13 -1.91
N LYS A 103 9.72 15.92 -1.27
CA LYS A 103 9.58 15.03 -0.11
C LYS A 103 9.38 13.57 -0.50
N PHE A 104 8.79 13.30 -1.66
CA PHE A 104 8.46 11.96 -2.13
C PHE A 104 9.06 11.71 -3.53
N PRO A 105 10.40 11.59 -3.64
CA PRO A 105 11.12 11.65 -4.92
C PRO A 105 10.88 10.44 -5.85
N ARG A 106 10.29 9.36 -5.35
CA ARG A 106 10.06 8.11 -6.12
C ARG A 106 8.63 7.96 -6.65
N ARG A 107 7.93 9.08 -6.86
CA ARG A 107 6.52 9.08 -7.31
C ARG A 107 6.34 8.38 -8.66
N GLU A 108 7.19 8.70 -9.65
CA GLU A 108 7.12 8.13 -10.99
C GLU A 108 7.37 6.62 -11.00
N GLU A 109 8.44 6.16 -10.35
CA GLU A 109 8.73 4.72 -10.19
C GLU A 109 7.58 3.98 -9.51
N CYS A 110 6.96 4.59 -8.49
CA CYS A 110 5.81 4.00 -7.81
C CYS A 110 4.59 3.88 -8.73
N ASP A 111 4.37 4.85 -9.61
CA ASP A 111 3.26 4.83 -10.58
C ASP A 111 3.44 3.72 -11.64
N GLU A 112 4.66 3.60 -12.17
CA GLU A 112 5.04 2.52 -13.07
C GLU A 112 4.87 1.15 -12.39
N THR A 113 5.31 1.05 -11.15
CA THR A 113 5.17 -0.15 -10.33
C THR A 113 3.70 -0.49 -10.10
N ALA A 114 2.86 0.48 -9.75
CA ALA A 114 1.43 0.26 -9.51
C ALA A 114 0.76 -0.31 -10.77
N SER A 115 1.06 0.29 -11.92
CA SER A 115 0.58 -0.17 -13.23
C SER A 115 1.03 -1.60 -13.51
N ARG A 116 2.31 -1.90 -13.29
CA ARG A 116 2.87 -3.25 -13.51
C ARG A 116 2.25 -4.30 -12.58
N VAL A 117 2.04 -3.97 -11.32
CA VAL A 117 1.41 -4.85 -10.34
C VAL A 117 -0.06 -5.10 -10.70
N ALA A 118 -0.78 -4.07 -11.15
CA ALA A 118 -2.17 -4.20 -11.60
C ALA A 118 -2.29 -5.11 -12.84
N GLU A 119 -1.37 -5.00 -13.81
CA GLU A 119 -1.28 -5.90 -14.96
C GLU A 119 -1.08 -7.36 -14.52
N LEU A 120 -0.09 -7.62 -13.65
CA LEU A 120 0.21 -8.96 -13.15
C LEU A 120 -1.01 -9.59 -12.44
N MET A 121 -1.71 -8.82 -11.62
CA MET A 121 -2.94 -9.28 -10.96
C MET A 121 -4.04 -9.61 -11.97
N ASN A 122 -4.24 -8.75 -12.98
CA ASN A 122 -5.27 -8.96 -14.01
C ASN A 122 -5.01 -10.22 -14.84
N ASP A 123 -3.75 -10.44 -15.26
CA ASP A 123 -3.36 -11.63 -16.03
C ASP A 123 -3.51 -12.91 -15.21
N ALA A 124 -3.16 -12.85 -13.92
CA ALA A 124 -3.35 -13.94 -12.98
C ALA A 124 -4.83 -14.29 -12.76
N ILE A 125 -5.70 -13.27 -12.64
CA ILE A 125 -7.14 -13.49 -12.48
C ILE A 125 -7.75 -14.09 -13.76
N LYS A 126 -7.37 -13.58 -14.94
CA LYS A 126 -7.82 -14.13 -16.23
C LYS A 126 -7.39 -15.60 -16.42
N SER A 127 -6.17 -15.94 -16.02
CA SER A 127 -5.68 -17.32 -16.07
C SER A 127 -6.29 -18.21 -14.98
N SER A 128 -6.60 -17.66 -13.80
CA SER A 128 -7.35 -18.32 -12.72
C SER A 128 -8.78 -18.69 -13.10
N GLY A 129 -9.44 -17.86 -13.92
CA GLY A 129 -10.74 -18.20 -14.53
C GLY A 129 -10.72 -19.50 -15.35
N ARG A 130 -9.56 -19.87 -15.93
CA ARG A 130 -9.36 -21.16 -16.62
C ARG A 130 -9.11 -22.33 -15.65
N LEU A 131 -8.55 -22.08 -14.46
CA LEU A 131 -8.34 -23.10 -13.43
C LEU A 131 -9.66 -23.58 -12.79
N ARG A 132 -10.64 -22.69 -12.62
CA ARG A 132 -11.98 -23.05 -12.12
C ARG A 132 -12.80 -23.85 -13.14
N ALA A 133 -12.59 -23.66 -14.44
CA ALA A 133 -13.28 -24.41 -15.48
C ALA A 133 -12.86 -25.90 -15.54
N HIS A 134 -11.63 -26.22 -15.12
CA HIS A 134 -11.12 -27.60 -15.07
C HIS A 134 -11.49 -28.37 -13.79
N HIS A 135 -12.03 -27.71 -12.75
CA HIS A 135 -12.37 -28.34 -11.47
C HIS A 135 -13.85 -28.70 -11.32
N ARG A 136 -14.62 -28.74 -12.42
CA ARG A 136 -15.98 -29.31 -12.40
C ARG A 136 -15.85 -30.83 -12.36
N PRO A 137 -16.18 -31.52 -11.25
CA PRO A 137 -16.19 -32.97 -11.28
C PRO A 137 -17.24 -33.41 -12.30
N ALA A 138 -16.86 -34.32 -13.19
CA ALA A 138 -17.81 -35.01 -14.04
C ALA A 138 -18.87 -35.64 -13.13
N SER A 139 -20.12 -35.23 -13.28
CA SER A 139 -21.26 -35.86 -12.63
C SER A 139 -21.29 -37.31 -13.09
N ARG A 140 -21.11 -38.25 -12.16
CA ARG A 140 -21.37 -39.66 -12.40
C ARG A 140 -22.89 -39.83 -12.53
N GLY A 141 -23.34 -40.09 -13.75
CA GLY A 141 -24.63 -40.74 -14.04
C GLY A 141 -24.43 -42.24 -14.16
#